data_AF-A0A972DG11-F1
#
_entry.id   AF-A0A972DG11-F1
#
_cell.length_a   1.000
_cell.length_b   1.000
_cell.length_c   1.000
_cell.angle_alpha   90.00
_cell.angle_beta   90.00
_cell.angle_gamma   90.00
#
_symmetry.space_group_name_H-M   'P 1'
#
loop_
_entity.id
_entity.type
_entity.pdbx_description
1 polymer ?
#
loop_
_entity_poly.entity_id
_entity_poly.type
_entity_poly.pdbx_seq_one_letter_code
_entity_poly.pdbx_strand_id
1 'polypeptide(L)'
;PQLLFTFPDNYNFKATALDADIPCYCDLFVDVSDVAEEITRARHCMASQQYNGNYAKKSVETSFGTNGNRMNTGYAEPFIRYRPEPVYYLPLPERMQKWANETEKEQLERRGYMVAPYVDL
;
A
#
# COMPACT_ATOMS: atom_id res chain seq x y z
N PRO A 1 9.68 24.86 8.26
CA PRO A 1 9.34 23.46 8.57
C PRO A 1 8.72 22.77 7.34
N GLN A 2 9.46 21.86 6.71
CA GLN A 2 8.96 21.05 5.59
C GLN A 2 7.88 20.11 6.13
N LEU A 3 6.62 20.28 5.69
CA LEU A 3 5.57 19.28 5.93
C LEU A 3 5.92 18.05 5.09
N LEU A 4 6.32 16.97 5.77
CA LEU A 4 6.65 15.70 5.15
C LEU A 4 5.34 14.98 4.78
N PHE A 5 4.98 14.99 3.50
CA PHE A 5 3.89 14.16 2.96
C PHE A 5 4.42 12.75 2.69
N THR A 6 4.52 11.92 3.73
CA THR A 6 4.90 10.50 3.59
C THR A 6 3.83 9.60 4.19
N PHE A 7 3.72 8.39 3.65
CA PHE A 7 2.77 7.39 4.10
C PHE A 7 2.99 7.01 5.59
N PRO A 8 1.91 6.89 6.39
CA PRO A 8 1.98 6.67 7.84
C PRO A 8 2.49 5.29 8.27
N ASP A 9 2.75 4.39 7.32
CA ASP A 9 3.08 2.98 7.55
C ASP A 9 4.58 2.68 7.75
N ASN A 10 5.46 3.64 7.44
CA ASN A 10 6.90 3.39 7.31
C ASN A 10 7.79 3.90 8.46
N TYR A 11 7.23 4.49 9.53
CA TYR A 11 8.00 4.92 10.70
C TYR A 11 7.36 4.51 12.03
N ASN A 12 7.47 3.21 12.34
CA ASN A 12 7.26 2.69 13.71
C ASN A 12 8.59 2.28 14.38
N PHE A 13 9.70 2.94 14.07
CA PHE A 13 10.90 2.83 14.90
C PHE A 13 10.75 3.79 16.08
N LYS A 14 10.33 3.28 17.24
CA LYS A 14 10.08 4.08 18.45
C LYS A 14 11.19 3.76 19.47
N ALA A 15 12.03 4.74 19.78
CA ALA A 15 13.15 4.56 20.72
C ALA A 15 12.67 4.53 22.19
N THR A 16 11.54 5.20 22.48
CA THR A 16 11.01 5.31 23.86
C THR A 16 9.47 5.29 23.89
N ALA A 17 8.90 4.96 25.05
CA ALA A 17 7.45 4.96 25.26
C ALA A 17 6.79 6.36 25.18
N LEU A 18 7.59 7.43 25.29
CA LEU A 18 7.14 8.82 25.13
C LEU A 18 7.06 9.25 23.65
N ASP A 19 7.73 8.54 22.74
CA ASP A 19 7.58 8.72 21.28
C ASP A 19 6.29 8.09 20.75
N ALA A 20 5.50 7.42 21.60
CA ALA A 20 4.26 6.77 21.21
C ALA A 20 3.15 7.81 20.96
N ASP A 21 3.24 8.53 19.83
CA ASP A 21 2.04 9.06 19.18
C ASP A 21 1.00 7.96 19.07
N ILE A 22 -0.29 8.32 19.24
CA ILE A 22 -1.41 7.43 18.94
C ILE A 22 -1.12 6.84 17.58
N PRO A 23 -0.81 5.54 17.49
CA PRO A 23 -0.42 4.96 16.23
C PRO A 23 -1.62 5.09 15.29
N CYS A 24 -1.45 5.93 14.27
CA CYS A 24 -2.42 6.09 13.22
C CYS A 24 -2.32 4.81 12.36
N TYR A 25 -3.07 3.78 12.76
CA TYR A 25 -3.11 2.53 12.03
C TYR A 25 -4.05 2.66 10.85
N CYS A 26 -3.59 2.24 9.69
CA CYS A 26 -4.43 2.11 8.51
C CYS A 26 -5.35 0.92 8.72
N ASP A 27 -6.66 1.19 8.72
CA ASP A 27 -7.70 0.19 8.99
C ASP A 27 -8.52 -0.15 7.73
N LEU A 28 -8.23 0.53 6.62
CA LEU A 28 -8.80 0.27 5.31
C LEU A 28 -7.67 0.21 4.28
N PHE A 29 -7.65 -0.84 3.48
CA PHE A 29 -6.76 -0.97 2.33
C PHE A 29 -7.59 -1.19 1.08
N VAL A 30 -7.37 -0.37 0.07
CA VAL A 30 -7.99 -0.50 -1.25
C VAL A 30 -7.01 -1.24 -2.14
N ASP A 31 -7.45 -2.33 -2.75
CA ASP A 31 -6.68 -3.01 -3.79
C ASP A 31 -6.66 -2.12 -5.03
N VAL A 32 -5.47 -1.69 -5.43
CA VAL A 32 -5.25 -0.79 -6.58
C VAL A 32 -4.41 -1.47 -7.64
N SER A 33 -4.32 -2.81 -7.61
CA SER A 33 -3.51 -3.58 -8.55
C SER A 33 -3.90 -3.34 -10.01
N ASP A 34 -5.19 -3.12 -10.26
CA ASP A 34 -5.76 -2.84 -11.58
C ASP A 34 -5.49 -1.43 -12.10
N VAL A 35 -5.14 -0.49 -11.22
CA VAL A 35 -4.87 0.92 -11.56
C VAL A 35 -3.44 1.36 -11.21
N ALA A 36 -2.56 0.42 -10.85
CA ALA A 36 -1.20 0.72 -10.41
C ALA A 36 -0.38 1.42 -11.50
N GLU A 37 -0.63 1.11 -12.77
CA GLU A 37 0.01 1.79 -13.90
C GLU A 37 -0.51 3.21 -14.08
N GLU A 38 -1.81 3.47 -13.93
CA GLU A 38 -2.43 4.79 -13.97
C GLU A 38 -1.86 5.69 -12.88
N ILE A 39 -1.73 5.16 -11.66
CA ILE A 39 -1.09 5.85 -10.53
C ILE A 39 0.36 6.21 -10.89
N THR A 40 1.08 5.27 -11.49
CA THR A 40 2.46 5.48 -11.93
C THR A 40 2.55 6.57 -13.01
N ARG A 41 1.66 6.55 -14.00
CA ARG A 41 1.57 7.59 -15.06
C ARG A 41 1.23 8.96 -14.45
N ALA A 42 0.32 9.01 -13.49
CA ALA A 42 -0.03 10.24 -12.79
C ALA A 42 1.18 10.83 -12.02
N ARG A 43 1.92 9.99 -11.29
CA ARG A 43 3.17 10.40 -10.62
C ARG A 43 4.21 10.88 -11.62
N HIS A 44 4.29 10.24 -12.78
CA HIS A 44 5.21 10.65 -13.83
C HIS A 44 4.96 12.10 -14.32
N CYS A 45 3.72 12.58 -14.28
CA CYS A 45 3.38 13.96 -14.64
C CYS A 45 3.86 15.01 -13.62
N MET A 46 4.20 14.60 -12.40
CA MET A 46 4.62 15.51 -11.32
C MET A 46 6.12 15.85 -11.39
N ALA A 47 6.58 16.28 -12.57
CA ALA A 47 7.99 16.53 -12.85
C ALA A 47 8.58 17.66 -11.99
N SER A 48 7.81 18.73 -11.75
CA SER A 48 8.24 19.84 -10.88
C SER A 48 8.45 19.44 -9.41
N GLN A 49 7.85 18.32 -8.99
CA GLN A 49 7.98 17.75 -7.65
C GLN A 49 8.96 16.57 -7.63
N GLN A 50 9.71 16.36 -8.71
CA GLN A 50 10.76 15.34 -8.85
C GLN A 50 10.25 13.89 -8.79
N TYR A 51 8.95 13.66 -9.03
CA TYR A 51 8.36 12.32 -9.03
C TYR A 51 8.41 11.61 -10.40
N ASN A 52 9.00 12.23 -11.43
CA ASN A 52 9.03 11.67 -12.79
C ASN A 52 10.11 10.59 -13.00
N GLY A 53 10.06 9.93 -14.16
CA GLY A 53 11.02 8.89 -14.56
C GLY A 53 10.96 7.62 -13.71
N ASN A 54 12.12 6.98 -13.52
CA ASN A 54 12.25 5.72 -12.78
C ASN A 54 11.81 5.85 -11.31
N TYR A 55 11.88 7.05 -10.73
CA TYR A 55 11.43 7.26 -9.35
C TYR A 55 9.90 7.13 -9.22
N ALA A 56 9.12 7.51 -10.24
CA ALA A 56 7.66 7.30 -10.26
C ALA A 56 7.34 5.81 -10.01
N LYS A 57 7.92 4.96 -10.85
CA LYS A 57 7.78 3.50 -10.80
C LYS A 57 8.25 2.94 -9.47
N LYS A 58 9.47 3.31 -9.05
CA LYS A 58 10.06 2.88 -7.77
C LYS A 58 9.17 3.26 -6.59
N SER A 59 8.62 4.47 -6.58
CA SER A 59 7.79 4.95 -5.47
C SER A 59 6.48 4.14 -5.36
N VAL A 60 5.85 3.80 -6.49
CA VAL A 60 4.65 2.95 -6.50
C VAL A 60 5.00 1.54 -6.01
N GLU A 61 6.07 0.97 -6.54
CA GLU A 61 6.55 -0.36 -6.13
C GLU A 61 6.82 -0.44 -4.64
N THR A 62 7.57 0.52 -4.09
CA THR A 62 7.97 0.47 -2.68
C THR A 62 6.80 0.77 -1.73
N SER A 63 5.94 1.74 -2.06
CA SER A 63 4.88 2.18 -1.13
C SER A 63 3.62 1.32 -1.26
N PHE A 64 3.10 1.15 -2.47
CA PHE A 64 1.86 0.41 -2.71
C PHE A 64 2.13 -1.09 -2.73
N GLY A 65 3.29 -1.52 -3.25
CA GLY A 65 3.66 -2.95 -3.30
C GLY A 65 3.89 -3.53 -1.90
N THR A 66 4.52 -2.79 -0.97
CA THR A 66 4.64 -3.23 0.44
C THR A 66 3.27 -3.49 1.06
N ASN A 67 2.31 -2.61 0.81
CA ASN A 67 0.95 -2.74 1.35
C ASN A 67 0.15 -3.84 0.64
N GLY A 68 0.26 -3.96 -0.68
CA GLY A 68 -0.33 -5.07 -1.44
C GLY A 68 0.16 -6.42 -0.90
N ASN A 69 1.47 -6.53 -0.71
CA ASN A 69 2.10 -7.73 -0.16
C ASN A 69 1.57 -8.11 1.23
N ARG A 70 1.33 -7.11 2.11
CA ARG A 70 0.72 -7.33 3.45
C ARG A 70 -0.75 -7.76 3.35
N MET A 71 -1.47 -7.26 2.36
CA MET A 71 -2.91 -7.48 2.18
C MET A 71 -3.24 -8.60 1.18
N ASN A 72 -2.23 -9.37 0.75
CA ASN A 72 -2.35 -10.45 -0.21
C ASN A 72 -2.89 -10.01 -1.59
N THR A 73 -2.47 -8.83 -2.06
CA THR A 73 -2.77 -8.25 -3.39
C THR A 73 -1.45 -7.87 -4.09
N GLY A 74 -1.48 -7.44 -5.36
CA GLY A 74 -0.30 -6.89 -6.02
C GLY A 74 0.06 -5.51 -5.43
N TYR A 75 -0.92 -4.60 -5.38
CA TYR A 75 -0.78 -3.26 -4.84
C TYR A 75 -1.96 -2.88 -3.97
N ALA A 76 -1.70 -2.22 -2.85
CA ALA A 76 -2.76 -1.68 -2.01
C ALA A 76 -2.45 -0.26 -1.52
N GLU A 77 -3.48 0.58 -1.47
CA GLU A 77 -3.41 1.91 -0.88
C GLU A 77 -4.04 1.92 0.52
N PRO A 78 -3.29 2.37 1.54
CA PRO A 78 -3.79 2.44 2.91
C PRO A 78 -4.58 3.73 3.17
N PHE A 79 -5.68 3.61 3.91
CA PHE A 79 -6.51 4.70 4.39
C PHE A 79 -6.76 4.58 5.90
N ILE A 80 -6.97 5.73 6.54
CA ILE A 80 -7.32 5.84 7.96
C ILE A 80 -8.72 6.42 8.04
N ARG A 81 -9.66 5.69 8.63
CA ARG A 81 -11.00 6.23 8.87
C ARG A 81 -10.96 7.29 9.96
N TYR A 82 -11.66 8.41 9.73
CA TYR A 82 -11.77 9.49 10.72
C TYR A 82 -12.49 9.05 12.00
N ARG A 83 -13.49 8.17 11.88
CA ARG A 83 -14.19 7.57 13.02
C ARG A 83 -14.23 6.05 12.86
N PRO A 84 -13.98 5.29 13.94
CA PRO A 84 -14.18 3.85 13.92
C PRO A 84 -15.67 3.52 13.76
N GLU A 85 -15.97 2.51 12.96
CA GLU A 85 -17.34 2.02 12.76
C GLU A 85 -17.65 0.89 13.77
N PRO A 86 -18.69 1.02 14.61
CA PRO A 86 -19.13 -0.07 15.46
C PRO A 86 -19.93 -1.10 14.64
N VAL A 87 -19.51 -2.36 14.70
CA VAL A 87 -20.21 -3.48 14.04
C VAL A 87 -20.60 -4.55 15.06
N TYR A 88 -21.76 -5.17 14.87
CA TYR A 88 -22.21 -6.27 15.72
C TYR A 88 -21.45 -7.58 15.45
N TYR A 89 -21.04 -7.80 14.20
CA TYR A 89 -20.24 -8.96 13.77
C TYR A 89 -19.06 -8.49 12.93
N LEU A 90 -17.98 -9.27 12.94
CA LEU A 90 -16.86 -9.03 12.04
C LEU A 90 -17.30 -9.29 10.59
N PRO A 91 -17.19 -8.30 9.68
CA PRO A 91 -17.51 -8.53 8.28
C PRO A 91 -16.48 -9.50 7.69
N LEU A 92 -16.97 -10.57 7.03
CA LEU A 92 -16.14 -11.51 6.29
C LEU A 92 -16.39 -11.33 4.79
N PRO A 93 -15.57 -10.52 4.09
CA PRO A 93 -15.73 -10.30 2.65
C PRO A 93 -15.56 -11.59 1.87
N GLU A 94 -16.26 -11.72 0.74
CA GLU A 94 -16.19 -12.89 -0.14
C GLU A 94 -14.75 -13.24 -0.55
N ARG A 95 -13.92 -12.22 -0.81
CA ARG A 95 -12.49 -12.42 -1.13
C ARG A 95 -11.75 -13.21 -0.05
N MET A 96 -12.03 -12.98 1.24
CA MET A 96 -11.37 -13.71 2.33
C MET A 96 -11.79 -15.18 2.36
N GLN A 97 -13.06 -15.47 2.04
CA GLN A 97 -13.54 -16.84 1.92
C GLN A 97 -12.87 -17.58 0.76
N LYS A 98 -12.70 -16.91 -0.38
CA LYS A 98 -11.97 -17.44 -1.52
C LYS A 98 -10.51 -17.72 -1.18
N TRP A 99 -9.80 -16.73 -0.61
CA TRP A 99 -8.37 -16.83 -0.31
C TRP A 99 -8.04 -17.87 0.76
N ALA A 100 -8.96 -18.14 1.69
CA ALA A 100 -8.79 -19.21 2.67
C ALA A 100 -8.66 -20.60 2.02
N ASN A 101 -9.17 -20.77 0.80
CA ASN A 101 -9.11 -22.02 0.05
C ASN A 101 -8.05 -22.00 -1.08
N GLU A 102 -7.33 -20.90 -1.26
CA GLU A 102 -6.28 -20.77 -2.28
C GLU A 102 -4.98 -21.42 -1.83
N THR A 103 -4.28 -22.01 -2.79
CA THR A 103 -2.93 -22.54 -2.60
C THR A 103 -1.92 -21.40 -2.44
N GLU A 104 -0.79 -21.67 -1.78
CA GLU A 104 0.30 -20.70 -1.64
C GLU A 104 0.78 -20.18 -3.00
N LYS A 105 0.82 -21.05 -4.02
CA LYS A 105 1.21 -20.68 -5.39
C LYS A 105 0.30 -19.58 -5.95
N GLU A 106 -1.01 -19.73 -5.84
CA GLU A 106 -1.98 -18.74 -6.34
C GLU A 106 -1.86 -17.40 -5.58
N GLN A 107 -1.57 -17.46 -4.29
CA GLN A 107 -1.33 -16.26 -3.48
C GLN A 107 -0.05 -15.52 -3.93
N LEU A 108 1.03 -16.25 -4.19
CA LEU A 108 2.28 -15.69 -4.68
C LEU A 108 2.15 -15.12 -6.09
N GLU A 109 1.42 -15.79 -6.99
CA GLU A 109 1.14 -15.30 -8.34
C GLU A 109 0.38 -13.98 -8.31
N ARG A 110 -0.63 -13.85 -7.44
CA ARG A 110 -1.36 -12.58 -7.27
C ARG A 110 -0.47 -11.45 -6.76
N ARG A 111 0.41 -11.72 -5.80
CA ARG A 111 1.34 -10.74 -5.21
C ARG A 111 2.52 -10.40 -6.13
N GLY A 112 2.82 -11.26 -7.09
CA GLY A 112 3.97 -11.12 -8.00
C GLY A 112 3.78 -10.13 -9.13
N TYR A 113 2.61 -9.49 -9.26
CA TYR A 113 2.39 -8.44 -10.25
C TYR A 113 3.29 -7.22 -9.96
N MET A 114 4.04 -6.77 -10.97
CA MET A 114 4.99 -5.67 -10.86
C MET A 114 4.83 -4.67 -12.00
N VAL A 115 4.70 -3.38 -11.66
CA VAL A 115 4.71 -2.24 -12.59
C VAL A 115 6.12 -1.98 -13.16
N ALA A 116 7.17 -2.41 -12.45
CA ALA A 116 8.55 -2.25 -12.87
C ALA A 116 9.36 -3.55 -12.74
N PRO A 117 9.17 -4.51 -13.66
CA PRO A 117 9.90 -5.77 -13.60
C PRO A 117 11.42 -5.59 -13.83
N TYR A 118 11.81 -4.60 -14.64
CA TYR A 118 13.21 -4.26 -14.89
C TYR A 118 13.41 -2.74 -15.00
N VAL A 119 14.42 -2.22 -14.33
CA VAL A 119 14.92 -0.85 -14.50
C VAL A 119 16.35 -0.98 -15.02
N ASP A 120 16.62 -0.50 -16.23
CA ASP A 120 17.99 -0.40 -16.74
C ASP A 120 18.76 0.58 -15.85
N LEU A 121 19.86 0.09 -15.25
CA LEU A 121 20.73 0.85 -14.35
C LEU A 121 21.73 1.71 -15.12
#